data_AF-A0ABD6MWW1-F1
#
_entry.id   AF-A0ABD6MWW1-F1
#
_cell.length_a   1.000
_cell.length_b   1.000
_cell.length_c   1.000
_cell.angle_alpha   90.00
_cell.angle_beta   90.00
_cell.angle_gamma   90.00
#
_symmetry.space_group_name_H-M   'P 1'
#
loop_
_entity.id
_entity.type
_entity.pdbx_description
1 polymer ?
#
loop_
_entity_poly.entity_id
_entity_poly.type
_entity_poly.pdbx_seq_one_letter_code
_entity_poly.pdbx_strand_id
1 'polypeptide(L)' 'MTTPAKKRFDVLLPNEYMQGEEKKTNWTRVGAAFKTQDGEGFNIELTPNLAVSGRLVIREYKPKTDTKAE' A
#
# COMPACT_ATOMS: atom_id res chain seq x y z
N MET A 1 3.32 -17.41 -23.55
CA MET A 1 3.74 -17.61 -22.14
C MET A 1 3.04 -16.54 -21.31
N THR A 2 1.91 -16.88 -20.69
CA THR A 2 1.07 -15.92 -19.97
C THR A 2 1.61 -15.80 -18.54
N THR A 3 2.43 -14.78 -18.29
CA THR A 3 2.92 -14.47 -16.93
C THR A 3 1.71 -14.30 -16.01
N PRO A 4 1.59 -15.08 -14.91
CA PRO A 4 0.49 -14.88 -13.99
C PRO A 4 0.56 -13.44 -13.50
N ALA A 5 -0.53 -12.69 -13.63
CA ALA A 5 -0.62 -11.33 -13.15
C ALA A 5 -0.18 -11.32 -11.67
N LYS A 6 1.07 -10.91 -11.43
CA LYS A 6 1.68 -10.92 -10.10
C LYS A 6 0.77 -10.04 -9.25
N LYS A 7 0.03 -10.64 -8.31
CA LYS A 7 -0.86 -9.89 -7.41
C LYS A 7 0.00 -8.82 -6.74
N ARG A 8 -0.24 -7.56 -7.14
CA ARG A 8 0.45 -6.41 -6.61
C ARG A 8 -0.25 -5.99 -5.34
N PHE A 9 0.54 -5.78 -4.30
CA PHE A 9 0.10 -5.22 -3.05
C PHE A 9 0.63 -3.78 -2.98
N ASP A 10 -0.13 -2.88 -2.39
CA ASP A 10 0.36 -1.55 -2.07
C ASP A 10 0.97 -1.56 -0.68
N VAL A 11 2.13 -0.90 -0.56
CA VAL A 11 2.70 -0.59 0.75
C VAL A 11 2.26 0.80 1.13
N LEU A 12 1.48 0.87 2.19
CA LEU A 12 0.88 2.09 2.71
C LEU A 12 1.48 2.43 4.07
N LEU A 13 1.75 3.70 4.29
CA LEU A 13 2.09 4.26 5.58
C LEU A 13 0.82 4.91 6.18
N PRO A 14 0.19 4.32 7.20
CA PRO A 14 -0.86 4.97 7.95
C PRO A 14 -0.24 6.08 8.80
N ASN A 15 -0.60 7.32 8.50
CA ASN A 15 -0.31 8.47 9.34
C ASN A 15 -1.61 8.90 10.04
N GLU A 16 -1.73 8.59 11.31
CA GLU A 16 -2.87 9.00 12.13
C GLU A 16 -2.68 10.45 12.56
N TYR A 17 -3.69 11.29 12.32
CA TYR A 17 -3.68 12.70 12.70
C TYR A 17 -5.06 13.11 13.20
N MET A 18 -5.11 14.13 14.06
CA MET A 18 -6.37 14.72 14.47
C MET A 18 -6.72 15.87 13.53
N GLN A 19 -7.93 15.84 12.99
CA GLN A 19 -8.52 16.97 12.28
C GLN A 19 -9.64 17.53 13.15
N GLY A 20 -9.30 18.49 14.01
CA GLY A 20 -10.20 18.95 15.08
C GLY A 20 -10.37 17.85 16.15
N GLU A 21 -11.61 17.46 16.42
CA GLU A 21 -11.97 16.39 17.38
C GLU A 21 -12.01 15.00 16.72
N GLU A 22 -11.87 14.91 15.40
CA GLU A 22 -11.93 13.66 14.66
C GLU A 22 -10.53 13.06 14.45
N LYS A 23 -10.34 11.80 14.86
CA LYS A 23 -9.14 11.03 14.53
C LYS A 23 -9.24 10.49 13.10
N LYS A 24 -8.36 10.93 12.20
CA LYS A 24 -8.30 10.50 10.80
C LYS A 24 -6.99 9.78 10.51
N THR A 25 -7.02 8.86 9.55
CA THR A 25 -5.82 8.13 9.10
C THR A 25 -5.55 8.51 7.65
N ASN A 26 -4.44 9.19 7.40
CA ASN A 26 -3.94 9.41 6.06
C ASN A 26 -3.20 8.16 5.60
N TRP A 27 -3.49 7.68 4.41
CA TRP A 27 -2.86 6.50 3.83
C TRP A 27 -1.96 6.94 2.70
N THR A 28 -0.67 7.06 2.98
CA THR A 28 0.31 7.43 1.96
C THR A 28 0.87 6.18 1.31
N ARG A 29 0.77 6.07 -0.01
CA ARG A 29 1.43 5.00 -0.75
C ARG A 29 2.92 5.30 -0.83
N VAL A 30 3.73 4.40 -0.27
CA VAL A 30 5.19 4.54 -0.21
C VAL A 30 5.92 3.52 -1.08
N GLY A 31 5.18 2.54 -1.61
CA GLY A 31 5.77 1.50 -2.45
C GLY A 31 4.76 0.46 -2.91
N ALA A 32 5.29 -0.62 -3.48
CA ALA A 32 4.56 -1.81 -3.87
C ALA A 32 5.19 -3.05 -3.23
N ALA A 33 4.38 -4.07 -2.99
CA ALA A 33 4.83 -5.36 -2.53
C ALA A 33 4.33 -6.47 -3.46
N PHE A 34 5.12 -7.53 -3.56
CA PHE A 34 4.88 -8.68 -4.42
C PHE A 34 5.11 -9.94 -3.60
N LYS A 35 4.28 -10.97 -3.80
CA LYS A 35 4.59 -12.28 -3.19
C LYS A 35 5.92 -12.81 -3.71
N THR A 36 6.71 -13.37 -2.81
CA THR A 36 7.92 -14.12 -3.16
C THR A 36 7.55 -15.36 -3.97
N GLN A 37 8.53 -15.92 -4.69
CA GLN A 37 8.31 -17.14 -5.48
C GLN A 37 7.91 -18.34 -4.61
N ASP A 38 8.38 -18.35 -3.37
CA ASP A 38 8.08 -19.33 -2.34
C ASP A 38 6.67 -19.15 -1.74
N GLY A 39 6.06 -17.97 -1.90
CA GLY A 39 4.69 -17.68 -1.47
C GLY A 39 4.53 -17.40 0.03
N GLU A 40 5.56 -17.69 0.84
CA GLU A 40 5.61 -17.46 2.29
C GLU A 40 6.05 -16.03 2.67
N GLY A 41 6.41 -15.18 1.70
CA GLY A 41 6.91 -13.84 1.97
C GLY A 41 6.46 -12.77 0.97
N PHE A 42 6.87 -11.52 1.25
CA PHE A 42 6.64 -10.37 0.39
C PHE A 42 7.94 -9.63 0.12
N ASN A 43 8.23 -9.41 -1.17
CA ASN A 43 9.23 -8.46 -1.62
C ASN A 43 8.61 -7.08 -1.64
N ILE A 44 9.26 -6.10 -1.01
CA ILE A 44 8.80 -4.72 -0.96
C ILE A 44 9.73 -3.84 -1.80
N GLU A 45 9.16 -3.09 -2.72
CA GLU A 45 9.83 -2.06 -3.50
C GLU A 45 9.34 -0.70 -3.03
N LEU A 46 10.19 0.03 -2.31
CA LEU A 46 9.94 1.40 -1.86
C LEU A 46 10.33 2.39 -2.93
N THR A 47 9.65 3.54 -2.96
CA THR A 47 10.07 4.66 -3.82
C THR A 47 11.48 5.11 -3.44
N PRO A 48 12.41 5.25 -4.40
CA PRO A 48 13.79 5.64 -4.11
C PRO A 48 13.83 7.03 -3.47
N ASN A 49 14.79 7.23 -2.55
CA ASN A 49 14.97 8.46 -1.77
C ASN A 49 13.80 8.82 -0.83
N LEU A 50 12.90 7.87 -0.56
CA LEU A 50 11.83 8.05 0.42
C LEU A 50 12.25 7.51 1.78
N ALA A 51 12.46 8.40 2.75
CA ALA A 51 12.62 8.00 4.14
C ALA A 51 11.25 7.56 4.69
N VAL A 52 11.13 6.28 5.02
CA VAL A 52 9.94 5.72 5.68
C VAL A 52 10.32 5.28 7.09
N SER A 53 9.49 5.63 8.06
CA SER A 53 9.69 5.28 9.47
C SER A 53 8.35 4.86 10.09
N GLY A 54 8.39 3.91 11.01
CA GLY A 54 7.20 3.43 11.72
C GLY A 54 6.56 2.20 11.08
N ARG A 55 5.22 2.12 11.15
CA ARG A 55 4.47 0.94 10.72
C ARG A 55 4.13 1.02 9.24
N LEU A 56 4.54 0.02 8.47
CA LEU A 56 4.12 -0.18 7.09
C LEU A 56 2.99 -1.21 7.04
N VAL A 57 1.98 -0.95 6.21
CA VAL A 57 0.84 -1.85 6.01
C VAL A 57 0.79 -2.25 4.55
N ILE A 58 0.93 -3.55 4.30
CA ILE A 58 0.78 -4.14 2.97
C ILE A 58 -0.70 -4.50 2.80
N ARG A 59 -1.35 -3.97 1.75
CA ARG A 59 -2.74 -4.31 1.40
C ARG A 59 -2.82 -4.75 -0.04
N GLU A 60 -3.74 -5.66 -0.33
CA GLU A 60 -4.07 -6.01 -1.72
C GLU A 60 -4.46 -4.74 -2.48
N TYR A 61 -3.86 -4.53 -3.66
CA TYR A 61 -4.25 -3.43 -4.53
C TYR A 61 -5.71 -3.63 -4.92
N LYS A 62 -6.59 -2.82 -4.33
CA LYS A 62 -7.96 -2.68 -4.80
C LYS A 62 -7.98 -1.41 -5.65
N PRO A 63 -8.13 -1.50 -6.98
CA PRO A 63 -8.38 -0.30 -7.76
C PRO A 63 -9.60 0.36 -7.14
N LYS A 64 -9.46 1.61 -6.71
CA LYS A 64 -10.62 2.41 -6.36
C LYS A 64 -11.39 2.56 -7.66
N THR A 65 -12.46 1.78 -7.83
CA THR A 65 -13.58 2.23 -8.65
C THR A 65 -13.98 3.55 -8.02
N ASP A 66 -13.64 4.64 -8.71
CA ASP A 66 -14.22 5.94 -8.43
C ASP A 66 -15.71 5.81 -8.74
N THR A 67 -16.47 5.34 -7.77
CA THR A 67 -17.90 5.65 -7.68
C THR A 67 -17.98 6.81 -6.70
N LYS A 68 -17.45 7.96 -7.13
CA LYS A 68 -18.04 9.23 -6.76
C LYS A 68 -19.20 9.43 -7.74
N ALA A 69 -20.30 8.72 -7.49
CA ALA A 69 -21.58 9.06 -8.08
C ALA A 69 -22.05 10.34 -7.38
N GLU A 70 -21.91 11.47 -8.06
CA GLU A 70 -22.74 12.65 -7.88
C GLU A 70 -23.07 13.21 -9.26
#